data_AF-A0A0V0HK73-F1
#
_entry.id   AF-A0A0V0HK73-F1
#
_cell.length_a   1.000
_cell.length_b   1.000
_cell.length_c   1.000
_cell.angle_alpha   90.00
_cell.angle_beta   90.00
_cell.angle_gamma   90.00
#
_symmetry.space_group_name_H-M   'P 1'
#
loop_
_entity.id
_entity.type
_entity.pdbx_description
1 polymer ?
#
loop_
_entity_poly.entity_id
_entity_poly.type
_entity_poly.pdbx_seq_one_letter_code
_entity_poly.pdbx_strand_id
1 'polypeptide(L)' 'MAEEAHALVIDQVVQEALDKANLTEKDLTAVAVTIGPGLSLCLRIGVRKARSVAGSHNLPLVGVHHMEAHTLVAR' A
#
# COMPACT_ATOMS: atom_id res chain seq x y z
N MET A 1 16.25 -0.94 11.65
CA MET A 1 15.17 -0.02 12.10
C MET A 1 13.86 -0.40 11.41
N ALA A 2 12.69 0.05 11.90
CA ALA A 2 11.40 -0.36 11.32
C ALA A 2 11.22 0.03 9.83
N GLU A 3 11.72 1.20 9.42
CA GLU A 3 11.73 1.62 8.01
C GLU A 3 12.46 0.63 7.10
N GLU A 4 13.65 0.18 7.49
CA GLU A 4 14.45 -0.79 6.74
C GLU A 4 13.73 -2.12 6.61
N ALA A 5 13.10 -2.58 7.70
CA ALA A 5 12.31 -3.81 7.67
C ALA A 5 11.16 -3.70 6.65
N HIS A 6 10.44 -2.56 6.62
CA HIS A 6 9.41 -2.31 5.61
C HIS A 6 10.01 -2.33 4.19
N ALA A 7 11.13 -1.66 3.95
CA ALA A 7 11.75 -1.60 2.64
C ALA A 7 12.20 -2.98 2.12
N LEU A 8 12.68 -3.85 3.00
CA LEU A 8 13.13 -5.20 2.65
C LEU A 8 11.99 -6.14 2.25
N VAL A 9 10.79 -5.96 2.81
CA VAL A 9 9.69 -6.93 2.66
C VAL A 9 8.50 -6.42 1.85
N ILE A 10 8.40 -5.11 1.57
CA ILE A 10 7.19 -4.54 0.95
C ILE A 10 6.87 -5.18 -0.41
N ASP A 11 7.87 -5.44 -1.25
CA ASP A 11 7.64 -6.05 -2.56
C ASP A 11 7.18 -7.50 -2.43
N GLN A 12 7.80 -8.26 -1.52
CA GLN A 12 7.39 -9.64 -1.24
C GLN A 12 5.94 -9.69 -0.72
N VAL A 13 5.59 -8.85 0.25
CA VAL A 13 4.24 -8.84 0.84
C VAL A 13 3.17 -8.46 -0.18
N VAL A 14 3.46 -7.50 -1.07
CA VAL A 14 2.53 -7.13 -2.16
C VAL A 14 2.37 -8.26 -3.16
N GLN A 15 3.47 -8.91 -3.56
CA GLN A 15 3.41 -10.05 -4.49
C GLN A 15 2.63 -11.21 -3.89
N GLU A 16 2.89 -11.58 -2.63
CA GLU A 16 2.16 -12.64 -1.94
C GLU A 16 0.66 -12.34 -1.85
N ALA A 17 0.26 -11.08 -1.68
CA ALA A 17 -1.14 -10.68 -1.64
C ALA A 17 -1.82 -10.86 -3.00
N LEU A 18 -1.14 -10.48 -4.09
CA LEU A 18 -1.60 -10.68 -5.46
C LEU A 18 -1.72 -12.17 -5.80
N ASP A 19 -0.70 -12.96 -5.45
CA ASP A 19 -0.66 -14.41 -5.68
C ASP A 19 -1.82 -15.12 -4.96
N LYS A 20 -2.08 -14.76 -3.70
CA LYS A 20 -3.22 -15.29 -2.91
C LYS A 20 -4.57 -14.93 -3.52
N ALA A 21 -4.67 -13.76 -4.17
CA ALA A 21 -5.87 -13.34 -4.87
C ALA A 21 -5.98 -13.94 -6.29
N ASN A 22 -4.93 -14.61 -6.78
CA ASN A 22 -4.77 -15.04 -8.17
C ASN A 22 -4.95 -13.88 -9.17
N LEU A 23 -4.35 -12.74 -8.85
CA LEU A 23 -4.38 -11.51 -9.65
C LEU A 23 -2.95 -11.04 -9.95
N THR A 24 -2.83 -10.15 -10.94
CA THR A 24 -1.61 -9.40 -11.24
C THR A 24 -1.85 -7.91 -11.05
N GLU A 25 -0.79 -7.09 -11.03
CA GLU A 25 -0.92 -5.62 -10.95
C GLU A 25 -1.78 -5.03 -12.08
N LYS A 26 -1.87 -5.71 -13.24
CA LYS A 26 -2.69 -5.30 -14.39
C LYS A 26 -4.19 -5.45 -14.17
N ASP A 27 -4.59 -6.33 -13.25
CA ASP A 27 -6.00 -6.60 -12.95
C ASP A 27 -6.57 -5.58 -11.95
N LEU A 28 -5.70 -4.75 -11.36
CA LEU A 28 -6.09 -3.71 -10.42
C LEU A 28 -6.73 -2.53 -11.14
N THR A 29 -7.72 -1.92 -10.51
CA THR A 29 -8.42 -0.72 -11.03
C THR A 29 -8.08 0.55 -10.25
N ALA A 30 -7.49 0.43 -9.07
CA ALA A 30 -7.00 1.53 -8.23
C ALA A 30 -6.00 0.99 -7.20
N VAL A 31 -5.22 1.89 -6.61
CA VAL A 31 -4.34 1.58 -5.46
C VAL A 31 -4.69 2.51 -4.31
N ALA A 32 -4.91 1.97 -3.12
CA ALA A 32 -5.11 2.76 -1.91
C ALA A 32 -3.89 2.64 -0.99
N VAL A 33 -3.52 3.72 -0.31
CA VAL A 33 -2.39 3.73 0.62
C VAL A 33 -2.62 4.64 1.81
N THR A 34 -2.25 4.16 3.00
CA THR A 34 -2.33 4.95 4.23
C THR A 34 -1.35 6.11 4.20
N ILE A 35 -1.84 7.33 4.44
CA ILE A 35 -1.02 8.56 4.44
C ILE A 35 -0.72 9.09 5.85
N GLY A 36 -1.41 8.60 6.87
CA GLY A 36 -1.17 8.93 8.27
C GLY A 36 -2.46 9.02 9.09
N PRO A 37 -2.36 9.28 10.41
CA PRO A 37 -1.12 9.44 11.19
C PRO A 37 -0.33 8.12 11.35
N GLY A 38 0.98 8.23 11.56
CA GLY A 38 1.88 7.09 11.77
C GLY A 38 3.36 7.49 11.69
N LEU A 39 4.28 6.52 11.87
CA LEU A 39 5.72 6.77 11.75
C LEU A 39 6.07 7.17 10.32
N SER A 40 6.47 8.43 10.12
CA SER A 40 6.62 9.06 8.80
C SER A 40 7.58 8.31 7.86
N LEU A 41 8.68 7.78 8.39
CA LEU A 41 9.67 7.01 7.64
C LEU A 41 9.08 5.68 7.12
N CYS A 42 8.31 4.98 7.96
CA CYS A 42 7.66 3.73 7.57
C CYS A 42 6.53 3.98 6.55
N LEU A 43 5.73 5.03 6.74
CA LEU A 43 4.67 5.43 5.80
C LEU A 43 5.23 5.74 4.41
N ARG A 44 6.39 6.37 4.32
CA ARG A 44 7.03 6.72 3.04
C ARG A 44 7.33 5.49 2.18
N ILE A 45 7.70 4.37 2.78
CA ILE A 45 7.95 3.12 2.05
C ILE A 45 6.66 2.64 1.37
N GLY A 46 5.55 2.58 2.12
CA GLY A 46 4.25 2.19 1.56
C GLY A 46 3.77 3.14 0.46
N VAL A 47 3.90 4.46 0.66
CA VAL A 47 3.54 5.46 -0.35
C VAL A 47 4.37 5.33 -1.62
N ARG A 48 5.68 5.05 -1.50
CA ARG A 48 6.55 4.82 -2.67
C ARG A 48 6.11 3.58 -3.46
N LYS A 49 5.87 2.44 -2.79
CA LYS A 49 5.39 1.23 -3.45
C LYS A 49 4.06 1.47 -4.14
N ALA A 50 3.11 2.09 -3.45
CA ALA A 50 1.78 2.38 -4.00
C ALA A 50 1.85 3.28 -5.25
N ARG A 51 2.70 4.31 -5.23
CA ARG A 51 2.97 5.17 -6.40
C ARG A 51 3.60 4.40 -7.55
N SER A 52 4.51 3.47 -7.28
CA SER A 52 5.12 2.63 -8.30
C SER A 52 4.07 1.76 -9.00
N VAL A 53 3.27 1.02 -8.24
CA VAL A 53 2.22 0.14 -8.79
C VAL A 53 1.18 0.95 -9.57
N ALA A 54 0.68 2.04 -8.98
CA ALA A 54 -0.31 2.88 -9.65
C ALA A 54 0.26 3.53 -10.92
N GLY A 55 1.51 3.99 -10.88
CA GLY A 55 2.18 4.64 -12.01
C GLY A 55 2.43 3.69 -13.19
N SER A 56 2.81 2.43 -12.93
CA SER A 56 3.06 1.43 -13.98
C SER A 56 1.84 1.13 -14.85
N HIS A 57 0.64 1.29 -14.29
CA HIS A 57 -0.63 0.96 -14.96
C HIS A 57 -1.59 2.16 -15.09
N ASN A 58 -1.09 3.38 -14.84
CA ASN A 58 -1.85 4.63 -14.86
C ASN A 58 -3.16 4.56 -14.04
N LEU A 59 -3.08 3.90 -12.88
CA LEU A 59 -4.22 3.69 -11.98
C LEU A 59 -4.43 4.90 -11.06
N PRO A 60 -5.69 5.16 -10.66
CA PRO A 60 -5.98 6.07 -9.56
C PRO A 60 -5.26 5.65 -8.27
N LEU A 61 -4.64 6.63 -7.60
CA LEU A 61 -4.01 6.45 -6.30
C LEU A 61 -4.82 7.19 -5.22
N VAL A 62 -5.32 6.46 -4.24
CA VAL A 62 -6.20 6.98 -3.18
C VAL A 62 -5.45 7.01 -1.85
N GLY A 63 -5.30 8.21 -1.28
CA GLY A 63 -4.77 8.37 0.07
C GLY A 63 -5.83 8.03 1.12
N VAL A 64 -5.49 7.19 2.10
CA VAL A 64 -6.38 6.75 3.17
C VAL A 64 -5.89 7.29 4.51
N HIS A 65 -6.78 7.96 5.25
CA HIS A 65 -6.47 8.37 6.61
C HIS A 65 -6.59 7.18 7.56
N HIS A 66 -5.53 6.92 8.33
CA HIS A 66 -5.38 5.74 9.17
C HIS A 66 -6.49 5.61 10.21
N MET A 67 -6.80 6.70 10.92
CA MET A 67 -7.82 6.66 11.97
C MET A 67 -9.23 6.53 11.41
N GLU A 68 -9.50 7.14 10.25
CA GLU A 68 -10.81 7.01 9.59
C GLU A 68 -11.03 5.58 9.10
N ALA A 69 -9.98 4.95 8.56
CA ALA A 69 -10.02 3.55 8.18
C ALA A 69 -10.36 2.64 9.36
N HIS A 70 -9.78 2.89 10.54
CA HIS A 70 -10.16 2.16 11.76
C HIS A 70 -11.64 2.35 12.12
N THR A 71 -12.17 3.58 12.05
CA THR A 71 -13.59 3.85 12.34
C THR A 71 -14.52 3.15 11.36
N LEU A 72 -14.17 3.07 10.07
CA LEU A 72 -15.00 2.46 9.04
C LEU A 72 -14.96 0.92 9.03
N VAL A 73 -13.92 0.32 9.60
CA VAL A 73 -13.72 -1.14 9.65
C VAL A 73 -14.17 -1.75 10.99
N ALA A 74 -14.32 -0.95 12.05
CA ALA A 74 -14.89 -1.41 13.32
C ALA A 74 -16.34 -1.89 13.10
N ARG A 75 -16.51 -3.21 13.02
CA ARG A 75 -17.78 -3.91 12.96
C ARG A 75 -17.91 -4.83 14.15
#